data_AF-A0A1C6S720-F1
#
_entry.id   AF-A0A1C6S720-F1
#
_cell.length_a   1.000
_cell.length_b   1.000
_cell.length_c   1.000
_cell.angle_alpha   90.00
_cell.angle_beta   90.00
_cell.angle_gamma   90.00
#
_symmetry.space_group_name_H-M   'P 1'
#
loop_
_entity.id
_entity.type
_entity.pdbx_description
1 polymer ?
#
loop_
_entity_poly.entity_id
_entity_poly.type
_entity_poly.pdbx_seq_one_letter_code
_entity_poly.pdbx_strand_id
1 'polypeptide(L)'
;MRLSGSPLRHVTATAVAGVLVIGTLTGTPAQAAPETAASPDQATALAAALGDRSAGTYAQADGTMVVTVTDDATARKVRAAGATPKLVTRSAADLARATTELDRSARIPGTAWWTDPATNQVVVSVDRTVTGAKLKRVEAVAERLGGTVRVERESGVLSTRAAGGEAIYAEGGGRCSLGFNVRSGDTHYFLTAGHCTDIAANWYADSGQSALLGSGGTGSFPGDDYGIVQHSTPAAADGSVYLYDGTTRDITGAADAYVGQSVERSGSTTGLHNGTVQALDATVNYAEGTVTGLIRTTVCAEPGDSGGALVSGSTALGLTSGGSGNCSFGGTTYFQPVTEALSVYGVEII
;
A
#
# COMPACT_ATOMS: atom_id res chain seq x y z
N MET A 1 104.32 -48.62 21.11
CA MET A 1 104.68 -47.55 20.15
C MET A 1 103.51 -47.40 19.19
N ARG A 2 102.75 -46.28 19.24
CA ARG A 2 102.77 -45.16 18.26
C ARG A 2 102.72 -45.68 16.81
N LEU A 3 101.88 -45.22 15.88
CA LEU A 3 100.91 -44.13 15.74
C LEU A 3 100.25 -44.30 14.35
N SER A 4 99.16 -43.57 14.10
CA SER A 4 98.64 -43.16 12.76
C SER A 4 97.75 -44.19 12.03
N GLY A 5 96.52 -43.91 11.57
CA GLY A 5 95.76 -42.66 11.47
C GLY A 5 95.29 -42.34 10.05
N SER A 6 94.17 -42.94 9.61
CA SER A 6 93.17 -42.50 8.58
C SER A 6 93.66 -42.24 7.11
N PRO A 7 92.80 -42.12 6.05
CA PRO A 7 91.37 -41.78 6.08
C PRO A 7 90.39 -42.35 4.99
N LEU A 8 89.09 -42.04 5.20
CA LEU A 8 88.00 -41.76 4.23
C LEU A 8 87.49 -42.94 3.35
N ARG A 9 86.18 -43.24 3.18
CA ARG A 9 84.98 -42.38 3.05
C ARG A 9 83.71 -43.16 3.43
N HIS A 10 82.83 -42.56 4.23
CA HIS A 10 81.40 -42.91 4.26
C HIS A 10 80.58 -41.66 3.95
N VAL A 11 79.72 -41.79 2.94
CA VAL A 11 78.77 -40.77 2.49
C VAL A 11 77.65 -40.69 3.52
N THR A 12 77.45 -39.53 4.13
CA THR A 12 76.29 -39.20 4.95
C THR A 12 75.38 -38.27 4.16
N ALA A 13 74.14 -38.71 3.94
CA ALA A 13 73.10 -37.92 3.32
C ALA A 13 72.50 -36.98 4.36
N THR A 14 72.66 -35.66 4.16
CA THR A 14 71.97 -34.63 4.92
C THR A 14 70.53 -34.48 4.42
N ALA A 15 69.57 -34.76 5.31
CA ALA A 15 68.16 -34.42 5.14
C ALA A 15 67.98 -32.90 5.29
N VAL A 16 67.39 -32.24 4.28
CA VAL A 16 66.90 -30.87 4.38
C VAL A 16 65.40 -30.95 4.65
N ALA A 17 64.99 -30.66 5.88
CA ALA A 17 63.60 -30.48 6.24
C ALA A 17 63.14 -29.10 5.75
N GLY A 18 62.45 -29.06 4.60
CA GLY A 18 61.73 -27.87 4.15
C GLY A 18 60.46 -27.70 4.96
N VAL A 19 60.40 -26.65 5.77
CA VAL A 19 59.16 -26.22 6.43
C VAL A 19 58.27 -25.56 5.38
N LEU A 20 57.25 -26.29 4.92
CA LEU A 20 56.17 -25.74 4.10
C LEU A 20 55.20 -24.98 5.02
N VAL A 21 55.28 -23.65 5.02
CA VAL A 21 54.26 -22.81 5.65
C VAL A 21 53.02 -22.85 4.76
N ILE A 22 52.05 -23.70 5.10
CA ILE A 22 50.71 -23.65 4.52
C ILE A 22 50.00 -22.44 5.15
N GLY A 23 50.03 -21.31 4.45
CA GLY A 23 49.18 -20.18 4.77
C GLY A 23 47.73 -20.56 4.50
N THR A 24 46.95 -20.88 5.53
CA THR A 24 45.50 -20.99 5.42
C THR A 24 44.93 -19.60 5.21
N LEU A 25 44.73 -19.22 3.95
CA LEU A 25 43.85 -18.14 3.56
C LEU A 25 42.44 -18.52 4.01
N THR A 26 42.05 -18.11 5.22
CA THR A 26 40.65 -18.08 5.63
C THR A 26 39.99 -16.96 4.83
N GLY A 27 39.56 -17.28 3.61
CA GLY A 27 38.68 -16.41 2.84
C GLY A 27 37.45 -16.14 3.68
N THR A 28 37.18 -14.88 3.99
CA THR A 28 35.85 -14.45 4.41
C THR A 28 34.87 -15.00 3.40
N PRO A 29 33.78 -15.70 3.79
CA PRO A 29 32.76 -16.05 2.81
C PRO A 29 32.29 -14.73 2.20
N ALA A 30 32.59 -14.52 0.92
CA ALA A 30 31.94 -13.49 0.15
C ALA A 30 30.46 -13.83 0.25
N GLN A 31 29.70 -13.04 1.02
CA GLN A 31 28.25 -13.18 1.10
C GLN A 31 27.76 -13.00 -0.33
N ALA A 32 27.44 -14.09 -1.01
CA ALA A 32 26.86 -14.04 -2.34
C ALA A 32 25.62 -13.14 -2.24
N ALA A 33 25.53 -12.15 -3.15
CA ALA A 33 24.30 -11.39 -3.28
C ALA A 33 23.14 -12.39 -3.49
N PRO A 34 21.96 -12.15 -2.91
CA PRO A 34 20.79 -13.00 -3.15
C PRO A 34 20.60 -13.23 -4.65
N GLU A 35 20.35 -14.48 -5.03
CA GLU A 35 20.20 -14.85 -6.45
C GLU A 35 18.99 -14.17 -7.10
N THR A 36 18.02 -13.70 -6.29
CA THR A 36 16.83 -12.98 -6.73
C THR A 36 16.52 -11.78 -5.82
N ALA A 37 16.14 -10.66 -6.42
CA ALA A 37 15.62 -9.51 -5.70
C ALA A 37 14.25 -9.85 -5.06
N ALA A 38 13.99 -9.33 -3.87
CA ALA A 38 12.72 -9.55 -3.17
C ALA A 38 11.55 -8.92 -3.95
N SER A 39 10.48 -9.68 -4.13
CA SER A 39 9.20 -9.12 -4.60
C SER A 39 8.58 -8.19 -3.55
N PRO A 40 7.62 -7.33 -3.92
CA PRO A 40 6.88 -6.50 -2.96
C PRO A 40 6.23 -7.34 -1.84
N ASP A 41 5.55 -8.44 -2.19
CA ASP A 41 4.91 -9.33 -1.21
C ASP A 41 5.93 -9.95 -0.25
N GLN A 42 7.08 -10.38 -0.77
CA GLN A 42 8.17 -10.91 0.05
C GLN A 42 8.74 -9.86 1.00
N ALA A 43 8.91 -8.61 0.53
CA ALA A 43 9.39 -7.51 1.36
C ALA A 43 8.39 -7.15 2.46
N THR A 44 7.09 -7.10 2.15
CA THR A 44 6.02 -6.84 3.11
C THR A 44 5.91 -7.97 4.14
N ALA A 45 5.90 -9.23 3.70
CA ALA A 45 5.89 -10.39 4.59
C ALA A 45 7.12 -10.42 5.50
N LEU A 46 8.30 -10.07 4.96
CA LEU A 46 9.52 -9.96 5.74
C LEU A 46 9.39 -8.86 6.80
N ALA A 47 8.92 -7.67 6.45
CA ALA A 47 8.72 -6.58 7.40
C ALA A 47 7.74 -6.98 8.52
N ALA A 48 6.64 -7.65 8.19
CA ALA A 48 5.70 -8.18 9.17
C ALA A 48 6.37 -9.19 10.12
N ALA A 49 7.16 -10.12 9.58
CA ALA A 49 7.91 -11.10 10.39
C ALA A 49 8.99 -10.47 11.28
N LEU A 50 9.51 -9.30 10.91
CA LEU A 50 10.47 -8.54 11.71
C LEU A 50 9.84 -7.81 12.89
N GLY A 51 8.51 -7.58 12.86
CA GLY A 51 7.75 -6.86 13.88
C GLY A 51 8.29 -5.45 14.10
N ASP A 52 8.40 -5.04 15.37
CA ASP A 52 8.85 -3.69 15.77
C ASP A 52 10.22 -3.28 15.22
N ARG A 53 11.03 -4.22 14.76
CA ARG A 53 12.35 -3.95 14.17
C ARG A 53 12.30 -3.46 12.73
N SER A 54 11.13 -3.46 12.10
CA SER A 54 10.88 -2.83 10.81
C SER A 54 9.90 -1.67 10.98
N ALA A 55 10.15 -0.54 10.33
CA ALA A 55 9.25 0.62 10.35
C ALA A 55 8.45 0.75 9.03
N GLY A 56 8.40 -0.32 8.25
CA GLY A 56 7.69 -0.39 6.97
C GLY A 56 8.60 -0.58 5.76
N THR A 57 7.97 -0.70 4.59
CA THR A 57 8.60 -1.00 3.31
C THR A 57 8.19 0.00 2.25
N TYR A 58 9.02 0.18 1.22
CA TYR A 58 8.67 0.96 0.04
C TYR A 58 9.51 0.53 -1.17
N ALA A 59 8.98 0.69 -2.37
CA ALA A 59 9.73 0.51 -3.61
C ALA A 59 10.47 1.81 -3.98
N GLN A 60 11.71 1.69 -4.45
CA GLN A 60 12.40 2.77 -5.16
C GLN A 60 11.87 2.90 -6.59
N ALA A 61 12.24 3.99 -7.28
CA ALA A 61 11.80 4.26 -8.65
C ALA A 61 12.19 3.16 -9.67
N ASP A 62 13.23 2.38 -9.37
CA ASP A 62 13.68 1.24 -10.17
C ASP A 62 13.00 -0.10 -9.80
N GLY A 63 12.03 -0.06 -8.87
CA GLY A 63 11.33 -1.24 -8.34
C GLY A 63 12.05 -1.95 -7.20
N THR A 64 13.23 -1.49 -6.78
CA THR A 64 13.97 -2.11 -5.67
C THR A 64 13.21 -1.94 -4.36
N MET A 65 12.86 -3.05 -3.70
CA MET A 65 12.21 -3.03 -2.40
C MET A 65 13.19 -2.64 -1.29
N VAL A 66 12.81 -1.61 -0.53
CA VAL A 66 13.49 -1.17 0.69
C VAL A 66 12.69 -1.62 1.91
N VAL A 67 13.37 -2.22 2.88
CA VAL A 67 12.82 -2.52 4.20
C VAL A 67 13.56 -1.68 5.22
N THR A 68 12.83 -0.83 5.93
CA THR A 68 13.43 -0.02 7.01
C THR A 68 13.69 -0.89 8.23
N VAL A 69 14.80 -0.69 8.92
CA VAL A 69 15.22 -1.52 10.05
C VAL A 69 15.90 -0.70 11.14
N THR A 70 15.79 -1.12 12.40
CA THR A 70 16.36 -0.39 13.54
C THR A 70 17.75 -0.86 13.97
N ASP A 71 18.25 -1.96 13.41
CA ASP A 71 19.53 -2.53 13.81
C ASP A 71 20.25 -3.29 12.68
N ASP A 72 21.58 -3.38 12.79
CA ASP A 72 22.44 -4.01 11.78
C ASP A 72 22.22 -5.53 11.64
N ALA A 73 21.81 -6.22 12.70
CA ALA A 73 21.56 -7.65 12.63
C ALA A 73 20.31 -7.95 11.78
N THR A 74 19.28 -7.14 11.93
CA THR A 74 18.07 -7.16 11.10
C THR A 74 18.38 -6.70 9.67
N ALA A 75 19.24 -5.69 9.49
CA ALA A 75 19.69 -5.27 8.16
C ALA A 75 20.37 -6.41 7.37
N ARG A 76 21.15 -7.28 8.03
CA ARG A 76 21.73 -8.47 7.40
C ARG A 76 20.68 -9.48 6.95
N LYS A 77 19.61 -9.68 7.72
CA LYS A 77 18.48 -10.55 7.34
C LYS A 77 17.75 -10.01 6.12
N VAL A 78 17.51 -8.70 6.06
CA VAL A 78 16.90 -8.04 4.91
C VAL A 78 17.75 -8.21 3.65
N ARG A 79 19.06 -7.99 3.73
CA ARG A 79 19.97 -8.25 2.60
C ARG A 79 19.90 -9.72 2.16
N ALA A 80 19.95 -10.66 3.10
CA ALA A 80 19.90 -12.08 2.78
C ALA A 80 18.58 -12.50 2.09
N ALA A 81 17.50 -11.75 2.33
CA ALA A 81 16.19 -11.98 1.73
C ALA A 81 15.98 -11.27 0.38
N GLY A 82 17.00 -10.60 -0.20
CA GLY A 82 16.87 -9.96 -1.51
C GLY A 82 16.38 -8.51 -1.49
N ALA A 83 16.17 -7.91 -0.31
CA ALA A 83 15.72 -6.53 -0.16
C ALA A 83 16.85 -5.59 0.30
N THR A 84 16.67 -4.29 0.10
CA THR A 84 17.63 -3.26 0.53
C THR A 84 17.27 -2.77 1.94
N PRO A 85 18.10 -2.99 2.97
CA PRO A 85 17.83 -2.42 4.29
C PRO A 85 18.11 -0.92 4.31
N LYS A 86 17.26 -0.17 5.02
CA LYS A 86 17.53 1.21 5.41
C LYS A 86 17.52 1.33 6.92
N LEU A 87 18.65 1.70 7.52
CA LEU A 87 18.71 1.96 8.96
C LEU A 87 17.89 3.21 9.30
N VAL A 88 17.03 3.07 10.29
CA VAL A 88 16.16 4.14 10.81
C VAL A 88 16.16 4.14 12.33
N THR A 89 15.82 5.28 12.93
CA THR A 89 15.91 5.47 14.39
C THR A 89 14.64 5.11 15.14
N ARG A 90 13.48 5.14 14.48
CA ARG A 90 12.17 4.84 15.09
C ARG A 90 11.69 3.46 14.68
N SER A 91 11.24 2.69 15.67
CA SER A 91 10.57 1.40 15.48
C SER A 91 9.14 1.57 14.93
N ALA A 92 8.52 0.49 14.43
CA ALA A 92 7.09 0.51 14.13
C ALA A 92 6.26 0.89 15.36
N ALA A 93 6.63 0.42 16.56
CA ALA A 93 5.95 0.77 17.80
C ALA A 93 6.02 2.27 18.13
N ASP A 94 7.13 2.95 17.81
CA ASP A 94 7.24 4.42 17.99
C ASP A 94 6.26 5.16 17.08
N LEU A 95 6.17 4.74 15.81
CA LEU A 95 5.29 5.36 14.81
C LEU A 95 3.81 5.05 15.13
N ALA A 96 3.49 3.83 15.53
CA ALA A 96 2.15 3.43 15.95
C ALA A 96 1.67 4.22 17.18
N ARG A 97 2.55 4.47 18.17
CA ARG A 97 2.22 5.33 19.32
C ARG A 97 1.88 6.76 18.91
N ALA A 98 2.59 7.31 17.93
CA ALA A 98 2.28 8.63 17.38
C ALA A 98 0.91 8.64 16.69
N THR A 99 0.60 7.63 15.88
CA THR A 99 -0.72 7.45 15.27
C THR A 99 -1.82 7.34 16.32
N THR A 100 -1.65 6.53 17.36
CA THR A 100 -2.62 6.41 18.46
C THR A 100 -2.88 7.74 19.19
N GLU A 101 -1.85 8.56 19.37
CA GLU A 101 -2.01 9.88 19.97
C GLU A 101 -2.75 10.85 19.04
N LEU A 102 -2.50 10.80 17.73
CA LEU A 102 -3.27 11.54 16.73
C LEU A 102 -4.74 11.11 16.73
N ASP A 103 -5.00 9.80 16.77
CA ASP A 103 -6.35 9.23 16.85
C ASP A 103 -7.12 9.74 18.06
N ARG A 104 -6.46 9.85 19.21
CA ARG A 104 -7.07 10.33 20.45
C ARG A 104 -7.31 11.83 20.45
N SER A 105 -6.35 12.58 19.92
CA SER A 105 -6.20 14.01 20.23
C SER A 105 -6.41 14.92 19.03
N ALA A 106 -6.43 14.42 17.80
CA ALA A 106 -6.38 15.22 16.57
C ALA A 106 -7.35 14.79 15.45
N ARG A 107 -8.35 13.93 15.70
CA ARG A 107 -9.45 13.62 14.75
C ARG A 107 -10.31 14.84 14.47
N ILE A 108 -9.95 15.57 13.42
CA ILE A 108 -10.64 16.78 12.99
C ILE A 108 -11.01 16.61 11.51
N PRO A 109 -12.27 16.86 11.11
CA PRO A 109 -12.62 16.84 9.69
C PRO A 109 -11.69 17.74 8.87
N GLY A 110 -11.15 17.19 7.78
CA GLY A 110 -10.12 17.83 6.96
C GLY A 110 -8.68 17.47 7.31
N THR A 111 -8.46 16.47 8.19
CA THR A 111 -7.13 15.90 8.47
C THR A 111 -7.01 14.44 8.02
N ALA A 112 -5.83 14.07 7.52
CA ALA A 112 -5.45 12.68 7.25
C ALA A 112 -4.04 12.39 7.79
N TRP A 113 -3.73 11.13 8.10
CA TRP A 113 -2.38 10.74 8.49
C TRP A 113 -2.00 9.32 8.09
N TRP A 114 -0.69 9.11 7.89
CA TRP A 114 -0.09 7.83 7.50
C TRP A 114 1.36 7.74 7.96
N THR A 115 1.91 6.52 7.94
CA THR A 115 3.34 6.30 8.16
C THR A 115 4.09 6.43 6.84
N ASP A 116 5.14 7.25 6.83
CA ASP A 116 6.10 7.35 5.73
C ASP A 116 7.39 6.58 6.10
N PRO A 117 7.59 5.35 5.59
CA PRO A 117 8.78 4.57 5.88
C PRO A 117 10.04 5.20 5.27
N ALA A 118 9.93 5.94 4.18
CA ALA A 118 11.09 6.56 3.54
C ALA A 118 11.69 7.67 4.43
N THR A 119 10.86 8.44 5.13
CA THR A 119 11.32 9.48 6.07
C THR A 119 11.36 9.03 7.53
N ASN A 120 10.82 7.84 7.85
CA ASN A 120 10.69 7.30 9.21
C ASN A 120 9.93 8.26 10.15
N GLN A 121 8.79 8.77 9.64
CA GLN A 121 7.90 9.73 10.31
C GLN A 121 6.44 9.36 10.06
N VAL A 122 5.56 9.80 10.96
CA VAL A 122 4.11 9.88 10.69
C VAL A 122 3.84 11.26 10.07
N VAL A 123 3.12 11.26 8.95
CA VAL A 123 2.75 12.50 8.26
C VAL A 123 1.32 12.82 8.60
N VAL A 124 1.06 14.06 8.99
CA VAL A 124 -0.29 14.61 9.18
C VAL A 124 -0.54 15.63 8.08
N SER A 125 -1.47 15.32 7.20
CA SER A 125 -1.95 16.24 6.18
C SER A 125 -3.15 17.02 6.69
N VAL A 126 -3.17 18.32 6.45
CA VAL A 126 -4.30 19.20 6.80
C VAL A 126 -4.77 19.97 5.57
N ASP A 127 -6.07 19.89 5.29
CA ASP A 127 -6.69 20.58 4.17
C ASP A 127 -6.92 22.08 4.47
N ARG A 128 -7.47 22.82 3.50
CA ARG A 128 -7.66 24.28 3.64
C ARG A 128 -8.72 24.71 4.67
N THR A 129 -9.56 23.78 5.16
CA THR A 129 -10.60 24.06 6.15
C THR A 129 -10.08 23.97 7.59
N VAL A 130 -8.95 23.28 7.80
CA VAL A 130 -8.29 23.15 9.10
C VAL A 130 -7.50 24.43 9.42
N THR A 131 -8.17 25.38 10.05
CA THR A 131 -7.65 26.71 10.39
C THR A 131 -7.88 27.07 11.87
N GLY A 132 -7.26 28.16 12.34
CA GLY A 132 -7.50 28.71 13.68
C GLY A 132 -7.24 27.72 14.81
N ALA A 133 -8.21 27.53 15.70
CA ALA A 133 -8.10 26.62 16.83
C ALA A 133 -7.92 25.14 16.43
N LYS A 134 -8.50 24.73 15.28
CA LYS A 134 -8.33 23.36 14.77
C LYS A 134 -6.88 23.09 14.40
N LEU A 135 -6.29 24.00 13.62
CA LEU A 135 -4.89 23.91 13.22
C LEU A 135 -3.95 23.94 14.43
N LYS A 136 -4.15 24.88 15.36
CA LYS A 136 -3.36 24.97 16.59
C LYS A 136 -3.40 23.67 17.41
N ARG A 137 -4.54 22.98 17.40
CA ARG A 137 -4.67 21.68 18.07
C ARG A 137 -3.80 20.62 17.39
N VAL A 138 -3.85 20.50 16.06
CA VAL A 138 -3.00 19.57 15.30
C VAL A 138 -1.52 19.86 15.53
N GLU A 139 -1.12 21.12 15.43
CA GLU A 139 0.25 21.58 15.66
C GLU A 139 0.72 21.25 17.08
N ALA A 140 -0.10 21.50 18.12
CA ALA A 140 0.24 21.16 19.49
C ALA A 140 0.37 19.65 19.76
N VAL A 141 -0.39 18.80 19.05
CA VAL A 141 -0.19 17.35 19.12
C VAL A 141 1.12 16.95 18.44
N ALA A 142 1.39 17.49 17.24
CA ALA A 142 2.63 17.23 16.52
C ALA A 142 3.87 17.68 17.30
N GLU A 143 3.84 18.86 17.92
CA GLU A 143 4.92 19.37 18.78
C GLU A 143 5.20 18.44 19.97
N ARG A 144 4.16 17.91 20.63
CA ARG A 144 4.29 16.94 21.72
C ARG A 144 4.91 15.61 21.25
N LEU A 145 4.64 15.21 20.00
CA LEU A 145 5.21 14.02 19.37
C LEU A 145 6.61 14.26 18.77
N GLY A 146 7.08 15.52 18.78
CA GLY A 146 8.40 15.93 18.32
C GLY A 146 8.67 15.56 16.86
N GLY A 147 9.93 15.26 16.53
CA GLY A 147 10.33 14.91 15.16
C GLY A 147 9.71 13.62 14.60
N THR A 148 8.88 12.92 15.37
CA THR A 148 8.14 11.72 14.91
C THR A 148 7.00 12.09 13.98
N VAL A 149 6.37 13.26 14.18
CA VAL A 149 5.27 13.74 13.34
C VAL A 149 5.73 14.94 12.53
N ARG A 150 5.39 14.95 11.23
CA ARG A 150 5.48 16.16 10.40
C ARG A 150 4.10 16.54 9.91
N VAL A 151 3.79 17.84 9.92
CA VAL A 151 2.54 18.37 9.38
C VAL A 151 2.78 18.89 7.97
N GLU A 152 1.94 18.51 7.02
CA GLU A 152 1.91 19.03 5.65
C GLU A 152 0.55 19.61 5.30
N ARG A 153 0.53 20.47 4.27
CA ARG A 153 -0.70 21.04 3.73
C ARG A 153 -1.19 20.20 2.56
N GLU A 154 -2.47 19.89 2.56
CA GLU A 154 -3.15 19.28 1.42
C GLU A 154 -3.75 20.34 0.50
N SER A 155 -3.73 20.09 -0.81
CA SER A 155 -4.44 20.92 -1.77
C SER A 155 -5.93 20.60 -1.75
N GLY A 156 -6.79 21.61 -1.62
CA GLY A 156 -8.24 21.43 -1.64
C GLY A 156 -8.85 21.09 -0.28
N VAL A 157 -10.03 20.45 -0.30
CA VAL A 157 -10.79 20.00 0.88
C VAL A 157 -10.95 18.50 0.76
N LEU A 158 -10.76 17.76 1.84
CA LEU A 158 -11.06 16.33 1.88
C LEU A 158 -12.57 16.13 1.80
N SER A 159 -13.02 15.34 0.84
CA SER A 159 -14.41 14.91 0.73
C SER A 159 -14.47 13.47 0.23
N THR A 160 -15.54 12.76 0.57
CA THR A 160 -15.95 11.60 -0.21
C THR A 160 -16.15 12.04 -1.66
N ARG A 161 -15.84 11.15 -2.60
CA ARG A 161 -16.20 11.34 -4.01
C ARG A 161 -17.50 10.55 -4.26
N ALA A 162 -18.14 10.62 -5.41
CA ALA A 162 -19.31 9.79 -5.73
C ALA A 162 -19.40 9.57 -7.26
N ALA A 163 -18.76 8.50 -7.80
CA ALA A 163 -18.91 7.86 -9.17
C ALA A 163 -17.76 7.11 -9.94
N GLY A 164 -17.12 6.03 -9.47
CA GLY A 164 -16.02 5.24 -10.14
C GLY A 164 -16.18 4.41 -11.48
N GLY A 165 -15.67 3.19 -11.65
CA GLY A 165 -15.43 2.48 -12.93
C GLY A 165 -16.43 2.63 -14.10
N GLU A 166 -17.57 1.96 -14.07
CA GLU A 166 -18.73 2.28 -14.94
C GLU A 166 -19.83 2.89 -14.09
N ALA A 167 -20.53 3.90 -14.60
CA ALA A 167 -21.54 4.62 -13.84
C ALA A 167 -22.64 3.66 -13.35
N ILE A 168 -22.88 3.65 -12.04
CA ILE A 168 -24.07 3.06 -11.42
C ILE A 168 -24.91 4.17 -10.80
N TYR A 169 -26.22 4.09 -10.97
CA TYR A 169 -27.14 5.14 -10.58
C TYR A 169 -28.02 4.65 -9.43
N ALA A 170 -27.99 5.38 -8.31
CA ALA A 170 -28.81 5.07 -7.15
C ALA A 170 -30.27 5.42 -7.42
N GLU A 171 -31.19 4.56 -6.98
CA GLU A 171 -32.62 4.86 -7.01
C GLU A 171 -32.93 6.20 -6.35
N GLY A 172 -33.74 7.05 -7.00
CA GLY A 172 -34.07 8.36 -6.46
C GLY A 172 -32.96 9.43 -6.60
N GLY A 173 -31.78 9.06 -7.09
CA GLY A 173 -30.73 9.99 -7.50
C GLY A 173 -29.39 9.73 -6.81
N GLY A 174 -28.32 10.20 -7.46
CA GLY A 174 -26.95 9.90 -7.07
C GLY A 174 -26.28 9.03 -8.13
N ARG A 175 -25.03 9.34 -8.42
CA ARG A 175 -24.17 8.52 -9.29
C ARG A 175 -23.02 8.05 -8.41
N CYS A 176 -22.82 6.75 -8.40
CA CYS A 176 -21.59 6.13 -7.95
C CYS A 176 -21.07 5.29 -9.10
N SER A 177 -20.11 4.41 -8.83
CA SER A 177 -19.79 3.41 -9.83
C SER A 177 -19.27 2.11 -9.28
N LEU A 178 -19.24 1.19 -10.22
CA LEU A 178 -18.74 -0.15 -10.10
C LEU A 178 -17.21 -0.15 -9.95
N GLY A 179 -16.73 -0.80 -8.90
CA GLY A 179 -15.32 -1.11 -8.71
C GLY A 179 -14.95 -2.41 -9.40
N PHE A 180 -15.41 -3.52 -8.84
CA PHE A 180 -15.12 -4.86 -9.37
C PHE A 180 -16.37 -5.73 -9.31
N ASN A 181 -16.60 -6.51 -10.36
CA ASN A 181 -17.56 -7.60 -10.30
C ASN A 181 -16.92 -8.78 -9.55
N VAL A 182 -17.69 -9.38 -8.67
CA VAL A 182 -17.25 -10.44 -7.76
C VAL A 182 -18.32 -11.51 -7.66
N ARG A 183 -17.96 -12.71 -7.23
CA ARG A 183 -18.91 -13.79 -7.02
C ARG A 183 -18.67 -14.56 -5.74
N SER A 184 -19.74 -15.14 -5.22
CA SER A 184 -19.69 -16.20 -4.21
C SER A 184 -20.53 -17.37 -4.73
N GLY A 185 -19.87 -18.46 -5.12
CA GLY A 185 -20.51 -19.53 -5.87
C GLY A 185 -21.08 -19.01 -7.19
N ASP A 186 -22.37 -19.25 -7.42
CA ASP A 186 -23.09 -18.80 -8.63
C ASP A 186 -23.74 -17.41 -8.47
N THR A 187 -23.67 -16.81 -7.27
CA THR A 187 -24.24 -15.48 -7.03
C THR A 187 -23.22 -14.40 -7.37
N HIS A 188 -23.64 -13.46 -8.21
CA HIS A 188 -22.80 -12.39 -8.72
C HIS A 188 -23.16 -11.07 -8.04
N TYR A 189 -22.13 -10.29 -7.77
CA TYR A 189 -22.22 -9.00 -7.11
C TYR A 189 -21.29 -8.01 -7.80
N PHE A 190 -21.43 -6.75 -7.43
CA PHE A 190 -20.38 -5.77 -7.65
C PHE A 190 -20.01 -5.06 -6.36
N LEU A 191 -18.72 -4.75 -6.23
CA LEU A 191 -18.19 -3.92 -5.17
C LEU A 191 -18.23 -2.45 -5.58
N THR A 192 -18.53 -1.58 -4.61
CA THR A 192 -18.48 -0.12 -4.72
C THR A 192 -18.10 0.46 -3.35
N ALA A 193 -18.19 1.78 -3.16
CA ALA A 193 -17.90 2.41 -1.88
C ALA A 193 -19.06 2.23 -0.88
N GLY A 194 -18.76 2.21 0.41
CA GLY A 194 -19.77 2.05 1.47
C GLY A 194 -20.70 3.24 1.53
N HIS A 195 -20.15 4.46 1.46
CA HIS A 195 -20.96 5.69 1.41
C HIS A 195 -21.86 5.77 0.17
N CYS A 196 -21.55 5.01 -0.89
CA CYS A 196 -22.43 4.89 -2.04
C CYS A 196 -23.62 4.01 -1.70
N THR A 197 -23.39 2.81 -1.15
CA THR A 197 -24.48 1.89 -0.77
C THR A 197 -25.45 2.46 0.26
N ASP A 198 -25.04 3.46 1.04
CA ASP A 198 -25.92 4.20 1.96
C ASP A 198 -26.96 5.10 1.24
N ILE A 199 -26.78 5.41 -0.04
CA ILE A 199 -27.68 6.27 -0.82
C ILE A 199 -28.99 5.55 -1.13
N ALA A 200 -28.90 4.33 -1.66
CA ALA A 200 -30.06 3.55 -2.11
C ALA A 200 -29.80 2.04 -2.12
N ALA A 201 -30.88 1.28 -1.95
CA ALA A 201 -30.84 -0.18 -2.04
C ALA A 201 -30.79 -0.71 -3.48
N ASN A 202 -31.36 0.03 -4.45
CA ASN A 202 -31.42 -0.35 -5.86
C ASN A 202 -30.49 0.51 -6.71
N TRP A 203 -29.85 -0.15 -7.68
CA TRP A 203 -28.84 0.44 -8.55
C TRP A 203 -29.11 0.12 -10.01
N TYR A 204 -28.90 1.11 -10.87
CA TYR A 204 -29.20 1.04 -12.30
C TYR A 204 -27.95 1.28 -13.14
N ALA A 205 -27.91 0.68 -14.33
CA ALA A 205 -26.84 0.88 -15.31
C ALA A 205 -27.01 2.20 -16.09
N ASP A 206 -28.19 2.82 -16.04
CA ASP A 206 -28.51 4.04 -16.77
C ASP A 206 -29.10 5.14 -15.88
N SER A 207 -28.82 6.38 -16.24
CA SER A 207 -29.34 7.56 -15.53
C SER A 207 -30.86 7.71 -15.59
N GLY A 208 -31.53 7.05 -16.53
CA GLY A 208 -32.99 7.00 -16.65
C GLY A 208 -33.64 6.00 -15.69
N GLN A 209 -32.85 5.23 -14.93
CA GLN A 209 -33.30 4.20 -13.99
C GLN A 209 -34.23 3.18 -14.65
N SER A 210 -33.93 2.78 -15.89
CA SER A 210 -34.72 1.85 -16.69
C SER A 210 -34.12 0.44 -16.76
N ALA A 211 -32.81 0.31 -16.51
CA ALA A 211 -32.06 -0.93 -16.51
C ALA A 211 -31.53 -1.23 -15.11
N LEU A 212 -32.29 -1.99 -14.33
CA LEU A 212 -31.90 -2.41 -12.98
C LEU A 212 -30.66 -3.31 -13.05
N LEU A 213 -29.54 -2.82 -12.51
CA LEU A 213 -28.27 -3.52 -12.46
C LEU A 213 -28.19 -4.45 -11.24
N GLY A 214 -28.63 -3.96 -10.08
CA GLY A 214 -28.56 -4.73 -8.85
C GLY A 214 -29.40 -4.14 -7.72
N SER A 215 -29.57 -4.93 -6.67
CA SER A 215 -30.35 -4.55 -5.48
C SER A 215 -29.75 -5.12 -4.20
N GLY A 216 -30.27 -4.67 -3.05
CA GLY A 216 -29.85 -5.17 -1.74
C GLY A 216 -28.45 -4.69 -1.35
N GLY A 217 -28.08 -3.47 -1.75
CA GLY A 217 -26.79 -2.87 -1.38
C GLY A 217 -26.57 -2.87 0.14
N THR A 218 -25.43 -3.39 0.57
CA THR A 218 -24.97 -3.31 1.97
C THR A 218 -23.52 -2.84 2.00
N GLY A 219 -23.12 -2.10 3.02
CA GLY A 219 -21.78 -1.54 3.12
C GLY A 219 -21.37 -1.21 4.54
N SER A 220 -20.11 -0.78 4.67
CA SER A 220 -19.53 -0.24 5.90
C SER A 220 -19.01 1.17 5.59
N PHE A 221 -19.61 2.18 6.21
CA PHE A 221 -19.17 3.57 6.20
C PHE A 221 -19.85 4.37 7.33
N PRO A 222 -19.14 5.25 8.06
CA PRO A 222 -17.69 5.37 8.14
C PRO A 222 -17.07 4.19 8.95
N GLY A 223 -15.77 4.25 9.22
CA GLY A 223 -14.97 3.13 9.74
C GLY A 223 -14.15 2.52 8.62
N ASP A 224 -14.86 1.94 7.66
CA ASP A 224 -14.36 1.48 6.37
C ASP A 224 -15.06 2.27 5.24
N ASP A 225 -14.77 1.94 3.98
CA ASP A 225 -15.54 2.49 2.85
C ASP A 225 -15.67 1.51 1.68
N TYR A 226 -16.32 0.37 1.94
CA TYR A 226 -16.71 -0.60 0.91
C TYR A 226 -18.20 -0.95 1.02
N GLY A 227 -18.78 -1.31 -0.12
CA GLY A 227 -20.12 -1.84 -0.22
C GLY A 227 -20.21 -2.89 -1.30
N ILE A 228 -21.22 -3.75 -1.19
CA ILE A 228 -21.53 -4.82 -2.14
C ILE A 228 -23.00 -4.73 -2.53
N VAL A 229 -23.28 -4.93 -3.81
CA VAL A 229 -24.65 -4.97 -4.35
C VAL A 229 -24.80 -6.25 -5.17
N GLN A 230 -25.89 -6.98 -4.98
CA GLN A 230 -26.14 -8.18 -5.74
C GLN A 230 -26.64 -7.82 -7.14
N HIS A 231 -26.05 -8.42 -8.18
CA HIS A 231 -26.52 -8.27 -9.55
C HIS A 231 -27.93 -8.84 -9.71
N SER A 232 -28.78 -8.13 -10.46
CA SER A 232 -30.10 -8.60 -10.85
C SER A 232 -30.01 -9.77 -11.84
N THR A 233 -28.95 -9.78 -12.66
CA THR A 233 -28.66 -10.84 -13.63
C THR A 233 -27.15 -11.12 -13.71
N PRO A 234 -26.70 -12.40 -13.70
CA PRO A 234 -25.27 -12.72 -13.81
C PRO A 234 -24.59 -12.23 -15.10
N ALA A 235 -25.34 -12.10 -16.19
CA ALA A 235 -24.80 -11.69 -17.49
C ALA A 235 -24.23 -10.26 -17.50
N ALA A 236 -24.55 -9.43 -16.49
CA ALA A 236 -24.03 -8.08 -16.34
C ALA A 236 -22.72 -8.02 -15.52
N ALA A 237 -22.24 -9.15 -14.99
CA ALA A 237 -21.09 -9.23 -14.10
C ALA A 237 -19.79 -9.61 -14.85
N ASP A 238 -19.31 -8.72 -15.72
CA ASP A 238 -18.05 -8.92 -16.45
C ASP A 238 -16.82 -8.72 -15.54
N GLY A 239 -15.83 -9.60 -15.59
CA GLY A 239 -14.61 -9.56 -14.74
C GLY A 239 -13.62 -8.45 -15.12
N SER A 240 -14.05 -7.46 -15.91
CA SER A 240 -13.18 -6.45 -16.49
C SER A 240 -13.42 -5.04 -15.94
N VAL A 241 -12.43 -4.17 -16.12
CA VAL A 241 -12.49 -2.73 -15.80
C VAL A 241 -12.44 -1.92 -17.10
N TYR A 242 -13.35 -0.96 -17.24
CA TYR A 242 -13.39 -0.09 -18.41
C TYR A 242 -12.21 0.90 -18.44
N LEU A 243 -11.57 1.05 -19.61
CA LEU A 243 -10.38 1.89 -19.81
C LEU A 243 -10.69 3.26 -20.45
N TYR A 244 -11.96 3.56 -20.73
CA TYR A 244 -12.40 4.84 -21.29
C TYR A 244 -11.86 5.19 -22.69
N ASP A 245 -11.27 4.23 -23.38
CA ASP A 245 -10.86 4.31 -24.79
C ASP A 245 -11.70 3.41 -25.71
N GLY A 246 -12.80 2.87 -25.18
CA GLY A 246 -13.65 1.88 -25.86
C GLY A 246 -13.23 0.43 -25.61
N THR A 247 -12.21 0.19 -24.80
CA THR A 247 -11.76 -1.15 -24.41
C THR A 247 -11.90 -1.39 -22.90
N THR A 248 -11.78 -2.65 -22.50
CA THR A 248 -11.76 -3.08 -21.11
C THR A 248 -10.49 -3.87 -20.81
N ARG A 249 -10.16 -3.99 -19.53
CA ARG A 249 -9.07 -4.83 -19.05
C ARG A 249 -9.59 -5.90 -18.12
N ASP A 250 -9.28 -7.14 -18.47
CA ASP A 250 -9.56 -8.30 -17.62
C ASP A 250 -8.81 -8.21 -16.28
N ILE A 251 -9.52 -8.43 -15.18
CA ILE A 251 -8.98 -8.41 -13.83
C ILE A 251 -8.95 -9.84 -13.33
N THR A 252 -7.75 -10.39 -13.19
CA THR A 252 -7.56 -11.82 -12.95
C THR A 252 -7.32 -12.16 -11.48
N GLY A 253 -7.34 -11.16 -10.60
CA GLY A 253 -7.12 -11.35 -9.18
C GLY A 253 -6.98 -10.04 -8.40
N ALA A 254 -6.80 -10.18 -7.09
CA ALA A 254 -6.63 -9.07 -6.17
C ALA A 254 -5.36 -9.24 -5.33
N ALA A 255 -4.76 -8.12 -4.94
CA ALA A 255 -3.61 -8.11 -4.04
C ALA A 255 -3.59 -6.81 -3.22
N ASP A 256 -2.81 -6.83 -2.13
CA ASP A 256 -2.55 -5.61 -1.36
C ASP A 256 -1.61 -4.68 -2.14
N ALA A 257 -1.84 -3.37 -2.02
CA ALA A 257 -0.98 -2.37 -2.63
C ALA A 257 0.35 -2.22 -1.86
N TYR A 258 1.39 -1.69 -2.52
CA TYR A 258 2.65 -1.33 -1.88
C TYR A 258 3.10 0.10 -2.19
N VAL A 259 3.81 0.75 -1.26
CA VAL A 259 4.30 2.11 -1.45
C VAL A 259 5.28 2.16 -2.62
N GLY A 260 5.05 3.08 -3.57
CA GLY A 260 5.80 3.21 -4.82
C GLY A 260 5.19 2.45 -6.01
N GLN A 261 4.11 1.68 -5.81
CA GLN A 261 3.44 0.97 -6.89
C GLN A 261 2.76 1.92 -7.88
N SER A 262 3.01 1.73 -9.18
CA SER A 262 2.28 2.38 -10.26
C SER A 262 0.86 1.82 -10.36
N VAL A 263 -0.13 2.70 -10.44
CA VAL A 263 -1.54 2.33 -10.40
C VAL A 263 -2.37 3.17 -11.38
N GLU A 264 -3.50 2.63 -11.78
CA GLU A 264 -4.51 3.28 -12.61
C GLU A 264 -5.85 3.23 -11.89
N ARG A 265 -6.60 4.34 -11.89
CA ARG A 265 -7.97 4.41 -11.40
C ARG A 265 -8.91 4.56 -12.58
N SER A 266 -9.96 3.74 -12.62
CA SER A 266 -11.10 3.90 -13.55
C SER A 266 -12.29 4.55 -12.83
N GLY A 267 -12.89 5.56 -13.47
CA GLY A 267 -13.92 6.42 -12.89
C GLY A 267 -14.88 7.03 -13.91
N SER A 268 -16.17 7.17 -13.59
CA SER A 268 -17.21 7.58 -14.53
C SER A 268 -17.30 9.07 -14.77
N THR A 269 -16.59 9.85 -13.96
CA THR A 269 -16.53 11.30 -14.14
C THR A 269 -15.27 11.71 -14.85
N THR A 270 -14.13 11.17 -14.44
CA THR A 270 -12.83 11.60 -14.96
C THR A 270 -12.17 10.58 -15.88
N GLY A 271 -12.73 9.37 -15.98
CA GLY A 271 -12.18 8.30 -16.80
C GLY A 271 -11.01 7.59 -16.12
N LEU A 272 -10.08 7.13 -16.96
CA LEU A 272 -8.86 6.43 -16.54
C LEU A 272 -7.75 7.43 -16.21
N HIS A 273 -7.18 7.32 -15.01
CA HIS A 273 -6.07 8.16 -14.57
C HIS A 273 -4.97 7.37 -13.87
N ASN A 274 -3.72 7.77 -14.10
CA ASN A 274 -2.55 7.06 -13.59
C ASN A 274 -1.95 7.80 -12.39
N GLY A 275 -1.25 7.07 -11.54
CA GLY A 275 -0.53 7.62 -10.41
C GLY A 275 0.29 6.57 -9.69
N THR A 276 0.61 6.86 -8.43
CA THR A 276 1.49 6.03 -7.61
C THR A 276 0.97 5.98 -6.19
N VAL A 277 1.09 4.82 -5.56
CA VAL A 277 0.80 4.63 -4.13
C VAL A 277 1.86 5.37 -3.31
N GLN A 278 1.41 6.30 -2.48
CA GLN A 278 2.26 7.12 -1.61
C GLN A 278 2.32 6.61 -0.18
N ALA A 279 1.24 5.97 0.29
CA ALA A 279 1.15 5.42 1.63
C ALA A 279 0.07 4.35 1.73
N LEU A 280 0.18 3.53 2.76
CA LEU A 280 -0.81 2.54 3.19
C LEU A 280 -1.26 2.86 4.61
N ASP A 281 -2.32 2.17 5.06
CA ASP A 281 -2.89 2.33 6.40
C ASP A 281 -3.25 3.78 6.76
N ALA A 282 -3.64 4.56 5.76
CA ALA A 282 -4.00 5.96 5.96
C ALA A 282 -5.32 6.06 6.74
N THR A 283 -5.35 6.99 7.69
CA THR A 283 -6.58 7.39 8.38
C THR A 283 -7.05 8.72 7.81
N VAL A 284 -8.31 8.78 7.39
CA VAL A 284 -8.91 9.98 6.77
C VAL A 284 -10.15 10.38 7.56
N ASN A 285 -10.21 11.65 7.98
CA ASN A 285 -11.34 12.18 8.73
C ASN A 285 -12.22 13.02 7.80
N TYR A 286 -13.22 12.37 7.19
CA TYR A 286 -14.25 13.04 6.41
C TYR A 286 -15.23 13.80 7.32
N ALA A 287 -16.18 14.51 6.73
CA ALA A 287 -17.22 15.21 7.49
C ALA A 287 -18.20 14.23 8.14
N GLU A 288 -18.43 13.10 7.48
CA GLU A 288 -19.34 12.01 7.84
C GLU A 288 -18.75 11.10 8.92
N GLY A 289 -17.42 10.98 8.98
CA GLY A 289 -16.72 10.20 9.99
C GLY A 289 -15.28 9.87 9.59
N THR A 290 -14.59 9.14 10.45
CA THR A 290 -13.24 8.66 10.17
C THR A 290 -13.27 7.31 9.46
N VAL A 291 -12.45 7.17 8.43
CA VAL A 291 -12.17 5.89 7.75
C VAL A 291 -10.68 5.55 7.94
N THR A 292 -10.37 4.28 8.21
CA THR A 292 -9.00 3.80 8.47
C THR A 292 -8.57 2.75 7.44
N GLY A 293 -7.28 2.42 7.39
CA GLY A 293 -6.77 1.35 6.51
C GLY A 293 -6.65 1.72 5.02
N LEU A 294 -6.77 3.01 4.67
CA LEU A 294 -6.86 3.42 3.27
C LEU A 294 -5.50 3.45 2.56
N ILE A 295 -5.52 3.18 1.26
CA ILE A 295 -4.41 3.37 0.32
C ILE A 295 -4.42 4.83 -0.12
N ARG A 296 -3.31 5.55 0.05
CA ARG A 296 -3.15 6.94 -0.43
C ARG A 296 -2.39 6.95 -1.76
N THR A 297 -2.89 7.67 -2.76
CA THR A 297 -2.22 7.78 -4.08
C THR A 297 -2.16 9.21 -4.60
N THR A 298 -1.31 9.43 -5.62
CA THR A 298 -1.27 10.66 -6.43
C THR A 298 -2.37 10.74 -7.50
N VAL A 299 -3.17 9.69 -7.67
CA VAL A 299 -4.19 9.64 -8.71
C VAL A 299 -5.24 10.71 -8.40
N CYS A 300 -5.64 11.49 -9.39
CA CYS A 300 -6.72 12.46 -9.20
C CYS A 300 -8.10 11.77 -9.25
N ALA A 301 -9.08 12.33 -8.56
CA ALA A 301 -10.47 11.90 -8.59
C ALA A 301 -11.40 13.10 -8.35
N GLU A 302 -12.62 13.03 -8.86
CA GLU A 302 -13.65 14.06 -8.71
C GLU A 302 -14.94 13.50 -8.09
N PRO A 303 -15.87 14.35 -7.59
CA PRO A 303 -17.16 13.91 -7.04
C PRO A 303 -17.93 13.23 -8.14
N GLY A 304 -17.72 11.94 -8.17
CA GLY A 304 -17.78 11.36 -9.48
C GLY A 304 -16.92 10.16 -9.70
N ASP A 305 -16.08 9.71 -8.77
CA ASP A 305 -15.19 8.56 -9.00
C ASP A 305 -15.22 7.53 -7.85
N SER A 306 -16.03 7.72 -6.80
CA SER A 306 -16.14 6.74 -5.70
C SER A 306 -16.78 5.41 -6.08
N GLY A 307 -16.24 4.37 -5.42
CA GLY A 307 -16.45 2.97 -5.72
C GLY A 307 -15.53 2.45 -6.82
N GLY A 308 -14.87 3.33 -7.57
CA GLY A 308 -14.14 2.95 -8.77
C GLY A 308 -12.87 2.16 -8.54
N ALA A 309 -12.56 1.31 -9.50
CA ALA A 309 -11.42 0.41 -9.47
C ALA A 309 -10.10 1.18 -9.42
N LEU A 310 -9.27 0.84 -8.44
CA LEU A 310 -7.82 1.04 -8.48
C LEU A 310 -7.16 -0.27 -8.87
N VAL A 311 -6.38 -0.26 -9.95
CA VAL A 311 -5.73 -1.44 -10.51
C VAL A 311 -4.25 -1.21 -10.76
N SER A 312 -3.49 -2.30 -10.83
CA SER A 312 -2.14 -2.35 -11.37
C SER A 312 -2.09 -3.49 -12.38
N GLY A 313 -2.12 -3.17 -13.67
CA GLY A 313 -2.31 -4.20 -14.70
C GLY A 313 -3.66 -4.90 -14.53
N SER A 314 -3.65 -6.22 -14.43
CA SER A 314 -4.83 -7.08 -14.20
C SER A 314 -5.10 -7.37 -12.72
N THR A 315 -4.46 -6.64 -11.80
CA THR A 315 -4.62 -6.84 -10.36
C THR A 315 -5.50 -5.75 -9.75
N ALA A 316 -6.59 -6.14 -9.10
CA ALA A 316 -7.42 -5.27 -8.28
C ALA A 316 -6.70 -4.91 -6.97
N LEU A 317 -6.69 -3.62 -6.63
CA LEU A 317 -6.03 -3.10 -5.42
C LEU A 317 -7.00 -2.41 -4.46
N GLY A 318 -7.95 -1.64 -4.97
CA GLY A 318 -8.84 -0.87 -4.09
C GLY A 318 -10.05 -0.23 -4.76
N LEU A 319 -10.93 0.29 -3.92
CA LEU A 319 -12.17 0.99 -4.27
C LEU A 319 -12.01 2.46 -3.90
N THR A 320 -12.30 3.37 -4.83
CA THR A 320 -12.16 4.81 -4.58
C THR A 320 -13.09 5.25 -3.44
N SER A 321 -12.55 5.82 -2.37
CA SER A 321 -13.32 6.31 -1.21
C SER A 321 -13.56 7.82 -1.30
N GLY A 322 -12.48 8.58 -1.39
CA GLY A 322 -12.52 10.03 -1.28
C GLY A 322 -11.17 10.65 -1.55
N GLY A 323 -11.06 11.95 -1.38
CA GLY A 323 -9.81 12.65 -1.64
C GLY A 323 -9.93 14.15 -1.63
N SER A 324 -8.83 14.80 -1.97
CA SER A 324 -8.66 16.24 -2.05
C SER A 324 -8.17 16.65 -3.45
N GLY A 325 -8.26 17.93 -3.79
CA GLY A 325 -7.91 18.41 -5.13
C GLY A 325 -8.88 17.95 -6.24
N ASN A 326 -8.41 17.95 -7.49
CA ASN A 326 -9.16 17.58 -8.70
C ASN A 326 -8.23 17.16 -9.85
N CYS A 327 -8.79 16.78 -11.01
CA CYS A 327 -7.99 16.34 -12.15
C CYS A 327 -7.40 17.48 -13.00
N SER A 328 -7.72 18.75 -12.71
CA SER A 328 -7.13 19.91 -13.39
C SER A 328 -5.81 20.38 -12.77
N PHE A 329 -5.68 20.33 -11.45
CA PHE A 329 -4.50 20.83 -10.73
C PHE A 329 -3.79 19.76 -9.89
N GLY A 330 -4.25 18.51 -10.01
CA GLY A 330 -3.79 17.40 -9.18
C GLY A 330 -4.54 17.31 -7.85
N GLY A 331 -4.36 16.18 -7.18
CA GLY A 331 -5.03 15.88 -5.92
C GLY A 331 -4.47 14.62 -5.29
N THR A 332 -5.02 14.28 -4.13
CA THR A 332 -4.75 13.02 -3.44
C THR A 332 -6.05 12.25 -3.39
N THR A 333 -6.01 10.97 -3.77
CA THR A 333 -7.16 10.08 -3.66
C THR A 333 -6.83 8.93 -2.72
N TYR A 334 -7.82 8.56 -1.92
CA TYR A 334 -7.77 7.47 -0.96
C TYR A 334 -8.69 6.34 -1.42
N PHE A 335 -8.24 5.11 -1.23
CA PHE A 335 -8.91 3.90 -1.69
C PHE A 335 -9.02 2.89 -0.57
N GLN A 336 -10.18 2.28 -0.42
CA GLN A 336 -10.40 1.14 0.44
C GLN A 336 -9.75 -0.10 -0.18
N PRO A 337 -8.85 -0.82 0.51
CA PRO A 337 -8.30 -2.09 0.02
C PRO A 337 -9.40 -3.05 -0.41
N VAL A 338 -9.31 -3.58 -1.64
CA VAL A 338 -10.32 -4.50 -2.17
C VAL A 338 -10.24 -5.87 -1.49
N THR A 339 -9.04 -6.28 -1.10
CA THR A 339 -8.76 -7.55 -0.39
C THR A 339 -9.55 -7.66 0.91
N GLU A 340 -9.73 -6.54 1.63
CA GLU A 340 -10.59 -6.47 2.81
C GLU A 340 -12.05 -6.75 2.48
N ALA A 341 -12.62 -6.06 1.49
CA ALA A 341 -14.01 -6.26 1.08
C ALA A 341 -14.27 -7.70 0.59
N LEU A 342 -13.34 -8.25 -0.21
CA LEU A 342 -13.40 -9.65 -0.65
C LEU A 342 -13.44 -10.62 0.54
N SER A 343 -12.57 -10.41 1.53
CA SER A 343 -12.52 -11.24 2.74
C SER A 343 -13.77 -11.12 3.60
N VAL A 344 -14.30 -9.90 3.79
CA VAL A 344 -15.48 -9.64 4.63
C VAL A 344 -16.73 -10.28 4.04
N TYR A 345 -16.92 -10.17 2.72
CA TYR A 345 -18.09 -10.73 2.05
C TYR A 345 -17.92 -12.19 1.62
N GLY A 346 -16.72 -12.75 1.70
CA GLY A 346 -16.44 -14.11 1.25
C GLY A 346 -16.63 -14.28 -0.26
N VAL A 347 -16.21 -13.29 -1.04
CA VAL A 347 -16.35 -13.24 -2.50
C VAL A 347 -14.99 -13.18 -3.18
N GLU A 348 -14.94 -13.57 -4.44
CA GLU A 348 -13.73 -13.54 -5.28
C GLU A 348 -13.97 -12.70 -6.54
N ILE A 349 -12.90 -12.14 -7.10
CA ILE A 349 -12.92 -11.52 -8.44
C ILE A 349 -13.39 -12.59 -9.44
N ILE A 350 -14.24 -12.17 -10.39
CA ILE A 350 -14.75 -13.05 -11.45
C ILE A 350 -13.66 -13.37 -12.47
#